data_AF-A0A438N980-F1
#
_entry.id   AF-A0A438N980-F1
#
_cell.length_a   1.000
_cell.length_b   1.000
_cell.length_c   1.000
_cell.angle_alpha   90.00
_cell.angle_beta   90.00
_cell.angle_gamma   90.00
#
_symmetry.space_group_name_H-M   'P 1'
#
loop_
_entity.id
_entity.type
_entity.pdbx_description
1 polymer ?
#
loop_
_entity_poly.entity_id
_entity_poly.type
_entity_poly.pdbx_seq_one_letter_code
_entity_poly.pdbx_strand_id
1 'polypeptide(L)'
;MANNSNAFPALDTSSGRVGAGGGIGMSPTGSNAGAVNGNGAGVAANYMSPLPVGHQQDLNFLYGQIQELSEILRANREKVNVITRTAEEVAKRQNGAGGDAAVTEGESVQDADKARIRELERDLAKANRIISLYKHEQTENTNLIAAYEDAMGTATEQIRNYCGDIETRFLMQRKHYNQLLQQEKDEHLESRLDRDKWHAQALRLCEMIRTANRLREDEWGEEYAIISGLQSEVRCLRRCLGMEAEKAEEETGWPYLQTAPLNDQS
;
A
#
# COMPACT_ATOMS: atom_id res chain seq x y z
N MET A 1 -32.15 -9.95 -0.70
CA MET A 1 -32.28 -8.50 -0.46
C MET A 1 -31.60 -8.17 0.87
N ALA A 2 -30.81 -7.08 0.88
CA ALA A 2 -30.13 -6.40 2.00
C ALA A 2 -29.13 -7.25 2.81
N ASN A 3 -27.81 -7.12 2.69
CA ASN A 3 -26.92 -5.95 2.88
C ASN A 3 -27.13 -5.24 4.22
N ASN A 4 -26.23 -5.45 5.18
CA ASN A 4 -25.61 -4.31 5.84
C ASN A 4 -24.23 -4.64 6.44
N SER A 5 -23.26 -3.86 5.96
CA SER A 5 -21.90 -3.67 6.41
C SER A 5 -21.84 -3.23 7.87
N ASN A 6 -20.80 -3.65 8.59
CA ASN A 6 -20.17 -2.86 9.66
C ASN A 6 -18.79 -3.47 9.94
N ALA A 7 -17.80 -3.06 9.15
CA ALA A 7 -16.39 -3.14 9.49
C ALA A 7 -15.96 -1.74 9.93
N PHE A 8 -15.19 -1.68 11.03
CA PHE A 8 -14.63 -0.51 11.73
C PHE A 8 -15.45 0.04 12.91
N PRO A 9 -14.88 0.07 14.14
CA PRO A 9 -15.39 0.90 15.22
C PRO A 9 -14.98 2.37 15.01
N ALA A 10 -15.83 3.31 15.42
CA ALA A 10 -15.59 4.74 15.34
C ALA A 10 -14.50 5.18 16.33
N LEU A 11 -13.48 5.92 15.85
CA LEU A 11 -12.50 6.59 16.70
C LEU A 11 -12.98 8.00 17.04
N ASP A 12 -13.14 8.22 18.34
CA ASP A 12 -13.40 9.50 19.00
C ASP A 12 -12.16 10.42 18.88
N THR A 13 -12.33 11.58 18.24
CA THR A 13 -11.32 12.64 18.18
C THR A 13 -11.73 13.79 19.10
N SER A 14 -11.77 13.55 20.41
CA SER A 14 -11.81 14.64 21.39
C SER A 14 -10.41 15.21 21.61
N SER A 15 -10.20 16.36 20.98
CA SER A 15 -9.23 17.42 21.28
C SER A 15 -8.60 17.44 22.70
N GLY A 16 -7.27 17.50 22.73
CA GLY A 16 -6.46 17.91 23.89
C GLY A 16 -5.17 18.62 23.46
N ARG A 17 -5.25 19.95 23.33
CA ARG A 17 -4.11 20.90 23.17
C ARG A 17 -3.22 20.92 24.42
N VAL A 18 -1.88 20.91 24.28
CA VAL A 18 -0.86 21.79 24.93
C VAL A 18 0.47 21.57 24.15
N GLY A 19 1.06 22.50 23.40
CA GLY A 19 1.93 23.63 23.80
C GLY A 19 3.10 23.70 22.79
N ALA A 20 3.23 24.79 22.02
CA ALA A 20 4.23 25.86 22.13
C ALA A 20 5.69 25.48 21.79
N GLY A 21 6.27 26.13 20.78
CA GLY A 21 7.72 26.17 20.53
C GLY A 21 8.09 26.18 19.05
N GLY A 22 8.57 27.31 18.52
CA GLY A 22 8.81 27.50 17.09
C GLY A 22 10.17 27.03 16.57
N GLY A 23 10.35 27.24 15.26
CA GLY A 23 11.67 27.44 14.66
C GLY A 23 12.08 26.47 13.55
N ILE A 24 12.22 27.06 12.35
CA ILE A 24 13.25 26.83 11.32
C ILE A 24 13.15 25.53 10.50
N GLY A 25 12.86 25.69 9.21
CA GLY A 25 12.95 24.63 8.22
C GLY A 25 14.38 24.21 7.91
N MET A 26 14.54 22.97 7.47
CA MET A 26 15.65 22.56 6.61
C MET A 26 15.27 21.24 5.90
N SER A 27 15.44 21.20 4.59
CA SER A 27 15.41 19.97 3.78
C SER A 27 16.59 19.06 4.14
N PRO A 28 16.46 17.71 4.14
CA PRO A 28 17.61 16.85 4.28
C PRO A 28 18.07 16.33 2.91
N THR A 29 19.13 16.94 2.39
CA THR A 29 20.06 16.28 1.47
C THR A 29 21.38 16.12 2.23
N GLY A 30 21.92 14.90 2.31
CA GLY A 30 23.29 14.71 2.80
C GLY A 30 23.56 13.36 3.45
N SER A 31 24.10 12.45 2.64
CA SER A 31 24.81 11.22 3.00
C SER A 31 26.01 11.44 3.93
N ASN A 32 26.25 10.54 4.91
CA ASN A 32 27.57 9.92 5.07
C ASN A 32 27.59 8.67 5.97
N ALA A 33 28.50 7.75 5.63
CA ALA A 33 28.83 6.52 6.34
C ALA A 33 29.69 6.77 7.59
N GLY A 34 29.59 5.87 8.58
CA GLY A 34 30.47 5.82 9.77
C GLY A 34 30.32 4.50 10.53
N ALA A 35 31.44 3.87 10.84
CA ALA A 35 31.58 2.46 11.24
C ALA A 35 31.42 2.16 12.74
N VAL A 36 30.90 0.97 13.01
CA VAL A 36 31.25 -0.08 13.99
C VAL A 36 31.73 0.26 15.43
N ASN A 37 31.04 -0.38 16.40
CA ASN A 37 31.54 -1.14 17.57
C ASN A 37 31.18 -0.62 18.98
N GLY A 38 30.60 -1.51 19.80
CA GLY A 38 30.73 -1.47 21.26
C GLY A 38 29.44 -1.68 22.06
N ASN A 39 29.17 -2.93 22.45
CA ASN A 39 28.37 -3.41 23.59
C ASN A 39 27.27 -2.49 24.20
N GLY A 40 26.02 -2.88 23.98
CA GLY A 40 24.87 -2.31 24.71
C GLY A 40 23.55 -3.00 24.36
N ALA A 41 23.46 -4.30 24.64
CA ALA A 41 22.18 -5.01 24.63
C ALA A 41 21.25 -4.37 25.68
N GLY A 42 20.35 -3.49 25.25
CA GLY A 42 19.36 -2.88 26.13
C GLY A 42 18.77 -1.53 25.72
N VAL A 43 19.36 -0.80 24.77
CA VAL A 43 18.93 0.58 24.43
C VAL A 43 18.51 0.75 22.95
N ALA A 44 18.33 -0.34 22.21
CA ALA A 44 17.95 -0.32 20.80
C ALA A 44 16.47 -0.67 20.52
N ALA A 45 15.63 -0.80 21.55
CA ALA A 45 14.22 -1.15 21.38
C ALA A 45 13.27 0.06 21.29
N ASN A 46 13.74 1.28 21.58
CA ASN A 46 12.87 2.46 21.73
C ASN A 46 13.04 3.53 20.63
N TYR A 47 13.77 3.23 19.55
CA TYR A 47 13.96 4.12 18.39
C TYR A 47 13.64 3.44 17.05
N MET A 48 12.84 2.38 17.07
CA MET A 48 12.26 1.87 15.82
C MET A 48 11.02 2.72 15.52
N SER A 49 11.19 3.72 14.66
CA SER A 49 10.07 4.29 13.89
C SER A 49 9.16 3.13 13.44
N PRO A 50 7.82 3.21 13.58
CA PRO A 50 6.94 2.11 13.20
C PRO A 50 7.26 1.73 11.76
N LEU A 51 7.86 0.55 11.58
CA LEU A 51 8.23 0.03 10.28
C LEU A 51 6.96 0.07 9.42
N PRO A 52 7.02 0.60 8.18
CA PRO A 52 5.86 0.78 7.34
C PRO A 52 5.03 -0.51 7.29
N VAL A 53 3.73 -0.40 7.56
CA VAL A 53 2.75 -1.49 7.75
C VAL A 53 2.80 -2.58 6.65
N GLY A 54 3.28 -2.26 5.44
CA GLY A 54 3.46 -3.24 4.36
C GLY A 54 4.61 -4.24 4.56
N HIS A 55 5.66 -3.89 5.32
CA HIS A 55 6.83 -4.77 5.49
C HIS A 55 6.52 -5.99 6.38
N GLN A 56 5.66 -5.83 7.40
CA GLN A 56 5.21 -6.96 8.22
C GLN A 56 4.25 -7.88 7.44
N GLN A 57 3.44 -7.33 6.54
CA GLN A 57 2.57 -8.13 5.68
C GLN A 57 3.37 -8.97 4.68
N ASP A 58 4.41 -8.40 4.09
CA ASP A 58 5.30 -9.10 3.16
C ASP A 58 6.09 -10.22 3.85
N LEU A 59 6.61 -9.98 5.07
CA LEU A 59 7.27 -11.02 5.85
C LEU A 59 6.35 -12.20 6.20
N ASN A 60 5.08 -11.91 6.54
CA ASN A 60 4.09 -12.96 6.77
C ASN A 60 3.76 -13.75 5.49
N PHE A 61 3.72 -13.07 4.32
CA PHE A 61 3.50 -13.72 3.03
C PHE A 61 4.67 -14.62 2.60
N LEU A 62 5.91 -14.13 2.75
CA LEU A 62 7.12 -14.93 2.49
C LEU A 62 7.21 -16.15 3.40
N TYR A 63 6.86 -16.00 4.67
CA TYR A 63 6.81 -17.13 5.61
C TYR A 63 5.79 -18.19 5.18
N GLY A 64 4.62 -17.77 4.69
CA GLY A 64 3.62 -18.68 4.12
C GLY A 64 4.15 -19.45 2.90
N GLN A 65 4.82 -18.77 1.96
CA GLN A 65 5.41 -19.44 0.79
C GLN A 65 6.50 -20.44 1.16
N ILE A 66 7.32 -20.15 2.17
CA ILE A 66 8.38 -21.06 2.63
C ILE A 66 7.78 -22.33 3.25
N GLN A 67 6.68 -22.19 4.00
CA GLN A 67 5.95 -23.33 4.55
C GLN A 67 5.35 -24.20 3.44
N GLU A 68 4.70 -23.59 2.44
CA GLU A 68 4.15 -24.29 1.29
C GLU A 68 5.23 -25.04 0.48
N LEU A 69 6.37 -24.39 0.20
CA LEU A 69 7.50 -25.05 -0.47
C LEU A 69 8.04 -26.24 0.33
N SER A 70 8.03 -26.14 1.66
CA SER A 70 8.48 -27.21 2.56
C SER A 70 7.53 -28.41 2.54
N GLU A 71 6.21 -28.16 2.44
CA GLU A 71 5.20 -29.21 2.26
C GLU A 71 5.36 -29.90 0.90
N ILE A 72 5.58 -29.14 -0.17
CA ILE A 72 5.83 -29.68 -1.52
C ILE A 72 7.10 -30.53 -1.54
N LEU A 73 8.20 -30.08 -0.92
CA LEU A 73 9.45 -30.85 -0.81
C LEU A 73 9.26 -32.16 -0.03
N ARG A 74 8.46 -32.14 1.04
CA ARG A 74 8.12 -33.35 1.81
C ARG A 74 7.31 -34.34 0.98
N ALA A 75 6.30 -33.85 0.25
CA ALA A 75 5.52 -34.67 -0.67
C ALA A 75 6.37 -35.24 -1.82
N ASN A 76 7.36 -34.49 -2.31
CA ASN A 76 8.27 -34.95 -3.36
C ASN A 76 9.18 -36.09 -2.85
N ARG A 77 9.73 -35.97 -1.64
CA ARG A 77 10.50 -37.07 -1.02
C ARG A 77 9.65 -38.32 -0.82
N GLU A 78 8.41 -38.17 -0.39
CA GLU A 78 7.48 -39.30 -0.23
C GLU A 78 7.19 -40.01 -1.56
N LYS A 79 6.91 -39.24 -2.62
CA LYS A 79 6.72 -39.79 -3.98
C LYS A 79 7.96 -40.54 -4.47
N VAL A 80 9.16 -39.98 -4.27
CA VAL A 80 10.42 -40.66 -4.64
C VAL A 80 10.60 -41.96 -3.87
N ASN A 81 10.29 -42.00 -2.57
CA ASN A 81 10.38 -43.22 -1.77
C ASN A 81 9.39 -44.31 -2.20
N VAL A 82 8.19 -43.93 -2.66
CA VAL A 82 7.23 -44.88 -3.24
C VAL A 82 7.78 -45.44 -4.56
N ILE A 83 8.32 -44.58 -5.43
CA ILE A 83 8.90 -45.00 -6.72
C ILE A 83 10.07 -45.97 -6.50
N THR A 84 11.00 -45.69 -5.60
CA THR A 84 12.13 -46.59 -5.32
C THR A 84 11.67 -47.95 -4.80
N ARG A 85 10.68 -47.97 -3.89
CA ARG A 85 10.10 -49.22 -3.40
C ARG A 85 9.42 -50.03 -4.51
N THR A 86 8.66 -49.38 -5.40
CA THR A 86 8.04 -50.06 -6.54
C THR A 86 9.08 -50.58 -7.54
N ALA A 87 10.18 -49.85 -7.74
CA ALA A 87 11.28 -50.28 -8.61
C ALA A 87 12.01 -51.52 -8.05
N GLU A 88 12.23 -51.58 -6.73
CA GLU A 88 12.81 -52.75 -6.06
C GLU A 88 11.90 -54.00 -6.17
N GLU A 89 10.59 -53.83 -6.07
CA GLU A 89 9.61 -54.93 -6.22
C GLU A 89 9.55 -55.47 -7.66
N VAL A 90 9.71 -54.61 -8.67
CA VAL A 90 9.73 -54.99 -10.10
C VAL A 90 11.03 -55.71 -10.45
N ALA A 91 12.19 -55.21 -9.99
CA ALA A 91 13.49 -55.86 -10.20
C ALA A 91 13.54 -57.28 -9.60
N LYS A 92 12.88 -57.50 -8.46
CA LYS A 92 12.81 -58.80 -7.79
C LYS A 92 11.95 -59.84 -8.53
N ARG A 93 10.97 -59.40 -9.33
CA ARG A 93 10.14 -60.30 -10.17
C ARG A 93 10.83 -60.70 -11.46
N GLN A 94 11.67 -59.83 -12.03
CA GLN A 94 12.36 -60.09 -13.29
C GLN A 94 13.50 -61.13 -13.16
N ASN A 95 14.13 -61.23 -11.99
CA ASN A 95 15.26 -62.13 -11.74
C ASN A 95 14.87 -63.59 -11.40
N GLY A 96 13.58 -63.93 -11.36
CA GLY A 96 13.08 -65.23 -10.87
C GLY A 96 12.60 -66.24 -11.92
N ALA A 97 12.67 -65.95 -13.22
CA ALA A 97 11.93 -66.70 -14.25
C ALA A 97 12.76 -67.17 -15.47
N GLY A 98 13.99 -67.66 -15.26
CA GLY A 98 14.83 -68.20 -16.34
C GLY A 98 15.35 -69.60 -16.03
N GLY A 99 14.62 -70.65 -16.44
CA GLY A 99 15.03 -72.03 -16.26
C GLY A 99 14.48 -72.99 -17.31
N ASP A 100 15.41 -73.48 -18.14
CA ASP A 100 15.53 -74.84 -18.70
C ASP A 100 14.59 -75.35 -19.81
N ALA A 101 15.21 -75.86 -20.89
CA ALA A 101 14.90 -77.14 -21.54
C ALA A 101 15.77 -77.35 -22.79
N ALA A 102 16.49 -78.47 -22.81
CA ALA A 102 17.42 -78.87 -23.85
C ALA A 102 17.00 -80.18 -24.56
N VAL A 103 17.39 -80.28 -25.85
CA VAL A 103 17.71 -81.47 -26.69
C VAL A 103 16.59 -82.45 -27.10
N THR A 104 16.50 -82.79 -28.40
CA THR A 104 16.98 -84.07 -29.02
C THR A 104 16.45 -84.24 -30.45
N GLU A 105 17.28 -84.84 -31.31
CA GLU A 105 17.31 -84.83 -32.77
C GLU A 105 17.10 -86.25 -33.38
N GLY A 106 16.56 -86.33 -34.61
CA GLY A 106 16.66 -87.47 -35.56
C GLY A 106 15.35 -88.23 -35.89
N GLU A 107 15.01 -88.67 -37.12
CA GLU A 107 15.40 -88.40 -38.52
C GLU A 107 14.36 -89.11 -39.45
N SER A 108 13.89 -88.44 -40.52
CA SER A 108 13.59 -89.03 -41.85
C SER A 108 13.42 -87.85 -42.81
N VAL A 109 13.83 -87.89 -44.08
CA VAL A 109 13.92 -86.65 -44.92
C VAL A 109 12.57 -85.92 -45.10
N GLN A 110 11.43 -86.61 -45.05
CA GLN A 110 10.11 -85.97 -44.95
C GLN A 110 9.80 -85.44 -43.55
N ASP A 111 10.32 -86.07 -42.50
CA ASP A 111 10.29 -85.54 -41.14
C ASP A 111 11.29 -84.40 -40.93
N ALA A 112 12.36 -84.30 -41.72
CA ALA A 112 13.31 -83.19 -41.73
C ALA A 112 12.68 -81.95 -42.38
N ASP A 113 11.94 -82.12 -43.48
CA ASP A 113 11.11 -81.05 -44.04
C ASP A 113 9.96 -80.68 -43.10
N LYS A 114 9.27 -81.64 -42.46
CA LYS A 114 8.25 -81.35 -41.43
C LYS A 114 8.84 -80.76 -40.14
N ALA A 115 10.09 -81.06 -39.80
CA ALA A 115 10.79 -80.50 -38.65
C ALA A 115 11.23 -79.06 -38.96
N ARG A 116 11.76 -78.81 -40.16
CA ARG A 116 12.03 -77.47 -40.69
C ARG A 116 10.76 -76.63 -40.79
N ILE A 117 9.65 -77.20 -41.24
CA ILE A 117 8.34 -76.51 -41.25
C ILE A 117 7.91 -76.17 -39.82
N ARG A 118 8.03 -77.10 -38.87
CA ARG A 118 7.71 -76.86 -37.44
C ARG A 118 8.67 -75.86 -36.76
N GLU A 119 9.90 -75.78 -37.22
CA GLU A 119 10.90 -74.80 -36.77
C GLU A 119 10.59 -73.42 -37.34
N LEU A 120 10.33 -73.33 -38.66
CA LEU A 120 9.88 -72.11 -39.33
C LEU A 120 8.56 -71.60 -38.74
N GLU A 121 7.61 -72.47 -38.42
CA GLU A 121 6.36 -72.11 -37.73
C GLU A 121 6.61 -71.59 -36.31
N ARG A 122 7.58 -72.17 -35.59
CA ARG A 122 7.99 -71.65 -34.28
C ARG A 122 8.64 -70.29 -34.40
N ASP A 123 9.50 -70.08 -35.38
CA ASP A 123 10.18 -68.82 -35.58
C ASP A 123 9.23 -67.74 -36.10
N LEU A 124 8.27 -68.09 -36.96
CA LEU A 124 7.17 -67.23 -37.36
C LEU A 124 6.28 -66.88 -36.15
N ALA A 125 5.97 -67.84 -35.29
CA ALA A 125 5.23 -67.58 -34.05
C ALA A 125 6.00 -66.67 -33.08
N LYS A 126 7.33 -66.83 -32.94
CA LYS A 126 8.18 -65.93 -32.16
C LYS A 126 8.21 -64.52 -32.77
N ALA A 127 8.40 -64.42 -34.09
CA ALA A 127 8.41 -63.15 -34.81
C ALA A 127 7.07 -62.40 -34.67
N ASN A 128 5.94 -63.10 -34.81
CA ASN A 128 4.61 -62.53 -34.61
C ASN A 128 4.38 -62.03 -33.17
N ARG A 129 4.91 -62.73 -32.16
CA ARG A 129 4.85 -62.26 -30.76
C ARG A 129 5.67 -60.98 -30.57
N ILE A 130 6.88 -60.93 -31.12
CA ILE A 130 7.74 -59.73 -31.07
C ILE A 130 7.07 -58.56 -31.79
N ILE A 131 6.48 -58.79 -32.97
CA ILE A 131 5.71 -57.76 -33.70
C ILE A 131 4.52 -57.28 -32.87
N SER A 132 3.83 -58.16 -32.17
CA SER A 132 2.70 -57.79 -31.31
C SER A 132 3.16 -56.93 -30.12
N LEU A 133 4.30 -57.28 -29.53
CA LEU A 133 4.93 -56.49 -28.46
C LEU A 133 5.33 -55.10 -28.96
N TYR A 134 6.05 -55.00 -30.08
CA TYR A 134 6.44 -53.71 -30.65
C TYR A 134 5.24 -52.85 -31.05
N LYS A 135 4.15 -53.45 -31.54
CA LYS A 135 2.90 -52.71 -31.80
C LYS A 135 2.30 -52.16 -30.52
N HIS A 136 2.30 -52.93 -29.44
CA HIS A 136 1.82 -52.47 -28.15
C HIS A 136 2.71 -51.35 -27.59
N GLU A 137 4.03 -51.50 -27.62
CA GLU A 137 4.96 -50.43 -27.22
C GLU A 137 4.81 -49.18 -28.09
N GLN A 138 4.55 -49.33 -29.39
CA GLN A 138 4.26 -48.21 -30.27
C GLN A 138 2.97 -47.49 -29.88
N THR A 139 1.91 -48.21 -29.52
CA THR A 139 0.67 -47.59 -29.01
C THR A 139 0.89 -46.86 -27.68
N GLU A 140 1.67 -47.44 -26.77
CA GLU A 140 1.99 -46.78 -25.49
C GLU A 140 2.86 -45.54 -25.68
N ASN A 141 3.87 -45.61 -26.55
CA ASN A 141 4.72 -44.46 -26.86
C ASN A 141 3.95 -43.32 -27.52
N THR A 142 3.01 -43.63 -28.43
CA THR A 142 2.15 -42.61 -29.05
C THR A 142 1.19 -41.97 -28.05
N ASN A 143 0.62 -42.76 -27.13
CA ASN A 143 -0.18 -42.24 -26.03
C ASN A 143 0.64 -41.31 -25.12
N LEU A 144 1.87 -41.69 -24.80
CA LEU A 144 2.76 -40.89 -23.96
C LEU A 144 3.13 -39.56 -24.63
N ILE A 145 3.39 -39.56 -25.95
CA ILE A 145 3.64 -38.33 -26.71
C ILE A 145 2.41 -37.41 -26.66
N ALA A 146 1.20 -37.94 -26.82
CA ALA A 146 -0.03 -37.15 -26.72
C ALA A 146 -0.22 -36.54 -25.32
N ALA A 147 0.09 -37.29 -24.26
CA ALA A 147 0.05 -36.78 -22.89
C ALA A 147 1.08 -35.66 -22.64
N TYR A 148 2.28 -35.77 -23.21
CA TYR A 148 3.29 -34.70 -23.14
C TYR A 148 2.88 -33.46 -23.93
N GLU A 149 2.27 -33.63 -25.10
CA GLU A 149 1.75 -32.53 -25.89
C GLU A 149 0.69 -31.74 -25.12
N ASP A 150 -0.26 -32.43 -24.48
CA ASP A 150 -1.30 -31.81 -23.66
C ASP A 150 -0.73 -31.12 -22.41
N ALA A 151 0.19 -31.79 -21.71
CA ALA A 151 0.89 -31.22 -20.56
C ALA A 151 1.72 -29.98 -20.93
N MET A 152 2.41 -29.99 -22.06
CA MET A 152 3.14 -28.81 -22.55
C MET A 152 2.18 -27.71 -23.00
N GLY A 153 1.09 -28.06 -23.68
CA GLY A 153 0.06 -27.10 -24.09
C GLY A 153 -0.50 -26.35 -22.88
N THR A 154 -0.94 -27.09 -21.87
CA THR A 154 -1.46 -26.51 -20.62
C THR A 154 -0.41 -25.69 -19.86
N ALA A 155 0.83 -26.17 -19.76
CA ALA A 155 1.90 -25.44 -19.09
C ALA A 155 2.22 -24.11 -19.80
N THR A 156 2.29 -24.11 -21.14
CA THR A 156 2.57 -22.87 -21.90
C THR A 156 1.44 -21.86 -21.80
N GLU A 157 0.18 -22.31 -21.74
CA GLU A 157 -0.97 -21.44 -21.50
C GLU A 157 -0.94 -20.83 -20.11
N GLN A 158 -0.64 -21.63 -19.07
CA GLN A 158 -0.48 -21.13 -17.70
C GLN A 158 0.63 -20.08 -17.59
N ILE A 159 1.79 -20.32 -18.23
CA ILE A 159 2.90 -19.35 -18.27
C ILE A 159 2.46 -18.05 -18.94
N ARG A 160 1.76 -18.14 -20.08
CA ARG A 160 1.25 -16.96 -20.79
C ARG A 160 0.28 -16.15 -19.91
N ASN A 161 -0.68 -16.83 -19.29
CA ASN A 161 -1.67 -16.20 -18.42
C ASN A 161 -1.00 -15.55 -17.20
N TYR A 162 -0.04 -16.25 -16.58
CA TYR A 162 0.73 -15.73 -15.45
C TYR A 162 1.50 -14.44 -15.81
N CYS A 163 2.20 -14.43 -16.94
CA CYS A 163 2.93 -13.25 -17.41
C CYS A 163 1.98 -12.06 -17.67
N GLY A 164 0.84 -12.31 -18.33
CA GLY A 164 -0.16 -11.27 -18.60
C GLY A 164 -0.81 -10.71 -17.33
N ASP A 165 -1.13 -11.59 -16.37
CA ASP A 165 -1.72 -11.20 -15.09
C ASP A 165 -0.75 -10.37 -14.25
N ILE A 166 0.54 -10.71 -14.25
CA ILE A 166 1.55 -9.93 -13.53
C ILE A 166 1.71 -8.54 -14.12
N GLU A 167 1.86 -8.45 -15.45
CA GLU A 167 1.99 -7.15 -16.12
C GLU A 167 0.79 -6.26 -15.80
N THR A 168 -0.41 -6.84 -15.87
CA THR A 168 -1.66 -6.14 -15.55
C THR A 168 -1.68 -5.65 -14.10
N ARG A 169 -1.33 -6.51 -13.13
CA ARG A 169 -1.27 -6.14 -11.70
C ARG A 169 -0.25 -5.03 -11.46
N PHE A 170 0.93 -5.11 -12.07
CA PHE A 170 1.96 -4.09 -11.94
C PHE A 170 1.50 -2.74 -12.51
N LEU A 171 0.85 -2.75 -13.68
CA LEU A 171 0.30 -1.54 -14.29
C LEU A 171 -0.82 -0.93 -13.43
N MET A 172 -1.73 -1.75 -12.89
CA MET A 172 -2.78 -1.29 -11.99
C MET A 172 -2.19 -0.67 -10.73
N GLN A 173 -1.19 -1.31 -10.13
CA GLN A 173 -0.50 -0.79 -8.94
C GLN A 173 0.18 0.55 -9.25
N ARG A 174 0.91 0.65 -10.37
CA ARG A 174 1.56 1.91 -10.77
C ARG A 174 0.54 3.01 -11.01
N LYS A 175 -0.58 2.71 -11.67
CA LYS A 175 -1.67 3.67 -11.88
C LYS A 175 -2.25 4.13 -10.55
N HIS A 176 -2.51 3.20 -9.64
CA HIS A 176 -3.07 3.50 -8.32
C HIS A 176 -2.13 4.42 -7.50
N TYR A 177 -0.83 4.15 -7.47
CA TYR A 177 0.13 5.03 -6.79
C TYR A 177 0.19 6.43 -7.40
N ASN A 178 0.15 6.53 -8.74
CA ASN A 178 0.12 7.85 -9.39
C ASN A 178 -1.17 8.61 -9.05
N GLN A 179 -2.30 7.92 -8.98
CA GLN A 179 -3.57 8.52 -8.57
C GLN A 179 -3.51 9.01 -7.12
N LEU A 180 -2.97 8.23 -6.20
CA LEU A 180 -2.82 8.64 -4.80
C LEU A 180 -1.89 9.84 -4.67
N LEU A 181 -0.76 9.85 -5.40
CA LEU A 181 0.15 11.00 -5.41
C LEU A 181 -0.51 12.25 -5.98
N GLN A 182 -1.40 12.10 -6.95
CA GLN A 182 -2.16 13.23 -7.49
C GLN A 182 -3.20 13.73 -6.49
N GLN A 183 -3.90 12.82 -5.82
CA GLN A 183 -4.86 13.17 -4.76
C GLN A 183 -4.19 13.97 -3.63
N GLU A 184 -3.04 13.51 -3.14
CA GLU A 184 -2.27 14.23 -2.12
C GLU A 184 -1.85 15.64 -2.57
N LYS A 185 -1.46 15.80 -3.85
CA LYS A 185 -1.14 17.13 -4.41
C LYS A 185 -2.36 18.03 -4.48
N ASP A 186 -3.50 17.48 -4.88
CA ASP A 186 -4.76 18.22 -5.02
C ASP A 186 -5.29 18.63 -3.64
N GLU A 187 -5.26 17.74 -2.65
CA GLU A 187 -5.62 18.00 -1.25
C GLU A 187 -4.70 19.08 -0.62
N HIS A 188 -3.39 19.00 -0.87
CA HIS A 188 -2.46 20.04 -0.43
C HIS A 188 -2.74 21.41 -1.07
N LEU A 189 -3.10 21.44 -2.35
CA LEU A 189 -3.48 22.68 -3.04
C LEU A 189 -4.80 23.24 -2.49
N GLU A 190 -5.79 22.38 -2.26
CA GLU A 190 -7.09 22.76 -1.71
C GLU A 190 -6.94 23.38 -0.32
N SER A 191 -6.16 22.76 0.57
CA SER A 191 -5.88 23.30 1.90
C SER A 191 -5.27 24.71 1.86
N ARG A 192 -4.36 24.96 0.90
CA ARG A 192 -3.76 26.29 0.71
C ARG A 192 -4.78 27.30 0.20
N LEU A 193 -5.59 26.91 -0.77
CA LEU A 193 -6.66 27.77 -1.31
C LEU A 193 -7.66 28.14 -0.22
N ASP A 194 -8.04 27.20 0.64
CA ASP A 194 -8.94 27.46 1.75
C ASP A 194 -8.33 28.41 2.78
N ARG A 195 -7.06 28.22 3.13
CA ARG A 195 -6.34 29.16 4.00
C ARG A 195 -6.36 30.57 3.39
N ASP A 196 -6.08 30.71 2.10
CA ASP A 196 -6.09 32.01 1.41
C ASP A 196 -7.50 32.62 1.36
N LYS A 197 -8.56 31.81 1.16
CA LYS A 197 -9.96 32.26 1.25
C LYS A 197 -10.28 32.82 2.65
N TRP A 198 -9.91 32.13 3.71
CA TRP A 198 -10.12 32.58 5.09
C TRP A 198 -9.34 33.87 5.40
N HIS A 199 -8.10 33.97 4.95
CA HIS A 199 -7.31 35.19 5.10
C HIS A 199 -7.93 36.38 4.35
N ALA A 200 -8.39 36.19 3.13
CA ALA A 200 -9.06 37.22 2.35
C ALA A 200 -10.35 37.69 3.03
N GLN A 201 -11.16 36.77 3.55
CA GLN A 201 -12.37 37.09 4.31
C GLN A 201 -12.04 37.87 5.59
N ALA A 202 -11.01 37.47 6.34
CA ALA A 202 -10.58 38.17 7.55
C ALA A 202 -10.11 39.59 7.25
N LEU A 203 -9.35 39.81 6.17
CA LEU A 203 -8.93 41.15 5.75
C LEU A 203 -10.14 42.02 5.39
N ARG A 204 -11.11 41.47 4.65
CA ARG A 204 -12.36 42.16 4.32
C ARG A 204 -13.13 42.56 5.58
N LEU A 205 -13.25 41.68 6.57
CA LEU A 205 -13.90 42.00 7.85
C LEU A 205 -13.14 43.10 8.61
N CYS A 206 -11.82 43.05 8.65
CA CYS A 206 -10.99 44.11 9.25
C CYS A 206 -11.22 45.46 8.58
N GLU A 207 -11.31 45.51 7.25
CA GLU A 207 -11.64 46.74 6.50
C GLU A 207 -13.05 47.24 6.82
N MET A 208 -14.04 46.35 6.89
CA MET A 208 -15.40 46.70 7.28
C MET A 208 -15.46 47.27 8.71
N ILE A 209 -14.71 46.72 9.66
CA ILE A 209 -14.63 47.23 11.03
C ILE A 209 -13.97 48.61 11.07
N ARG A 210 -12.85 48.80 10.36
CA ARG A 210 -12.17 50.11 10.29
C ARG A 210 -13.08 51.18 9.66
N THR A 211 -13.78 50.83 8.58
CA THR A 211 -14.71 51.76 7.92
C THR A 211 -15.93 52.07 8.79
N ALA A 212 -16.48 51.08 9.50
CA ALA A 212 -17.56 51.31 10.47
C ALA A 212 -17.12 52.21 11.64
N ASN A 213 -15.92 52.01 12.20
CA ASN A 213 -15.38 52.90 13.23
C ASN A 213 -15.17 54.32 12.71
N ARG A 214 -14.61 54.48 11.50
CA ARG A 214 -14.47 55.79 10.87
C ARG A 214 -15.82 56.48 10.69
N LEU A 215 -16.83 55.79 10.16
CA LEU A 215 -18.18 56.36 10.00
C LEU A 215 -18.80 56.76 11.35
N ARG A 216 -18.57 55.98 12.41
CA ARG A 216 -19.03 56.32 13.75
C ARG A 216 -18.33 57.55 14.32
N GLU A 217 -17.03 57.72 14.06
CA GLU A 217 -16.28 58.93 14.46
C GLU A 217 -16.72 60.15 13.63
N ASP A 218 -16.90 59.98 12.31
CA ASP A 218 -17.32 61.05 11.39
C ASP A 218 -18.73 61.57 11.70
N GLU A 219 -19.68 60.71 12.10
CA GLU A 219 -21.08 61.09 12.37
C GLU A 219 -21.25 62.03 13.57
N TRP A 220 -20.27 62.09 14.47
CA TRP A 220 -20.36 62.92 15.67
C TRP A 220 -19.20 63.92 15.81
N GLY A 221 -18.17 63.82 14.96
CA GLY A 221 -16.91 64.54 15.12
C GLY A 221 -17.01 66.06 14.97
N GLU A 222 -17.90 66.56 14.12
CA GLU A 222 -18.05 68.00 13.87
C GLU A 222 -18.75 68.70 15.03
N GLU A 223 -19.85 68.12 15.52
CA GLU A 223 -20.60 68.65 16.66
C GLU A 223 -19.76 68.60 17.94
N TYR A 224 -19.02 67.50 18.16
CA TYR A 224 -18.09 67.39 19.31
C TYR A 224 -16.97 68.44 19.25
N ALA A 225 -16.40 68.72 18.08
CA ALA A 225 -15.35 69.73 17.90
C ALA A 225 -15.88 71.15 18.17
N ILE A 226 -17.10 71.47 17.72
CA ILE A 226 -17.72 72.77 17.94
C ILE A 226 -18.02 72.99 19.44
N ILE A 227 -18.64 72.00 20.11
CA ILE A 227 -18.99 72.12 21.54
C ILE A 227 -17.73 72.25 22.40
N SER A 228 -16.71 71.43 22.14
CA SER A 228 -15.44 71.51 22.87
C SER A 228 -14.67 72.82 22.59
N GLY A 229 -14.66 73.30 21.35
CA GLY A 229 -14.08 74.59 20.98
C GLY A 229 -14.75 75.75 21.71
N LEU A 230 -16.09 75.82 21.66
CA LEU A 230 -16.88 76.84 22.37
C LEU A 230 -16.64 76.79 23.89
N GLN A 231 -16.57 75.59 24.49
CA GLN A 231 -16.26 75.49 25.92
C GLN A 231 -14.85 75.96 26.26
N SER A 232 -13.86 75.67 25.42
CA SER A 232 -12.49 76.16 25.63
C SER A 232 -12.43 77.69 25.60
N GLU A 233 -13.23 78.33 24.74
CA GLU A 233 -13.39 79.79 24.68
C GLU A 233 -14.06 80.33 25.95
N VAL A 234 -15.16 79.71 26.39
CA VAL A 234 -15.84 80.10 27.64
C VAL A 234 -14.90 79.97 28.84
N ARG A 235 -14.15 78.87 28.96
CA ARG A 235 -13.14 78.67 30.01
C ARG A 235 -12.04 79.74 29.95
N CYS A 236 -11.60 80.13 28.75
CA CYS A 236 -10.61 81.20 28.55
C CYS A 236 -11.17 82.57 28.98
N LEU A 237 -12.37 82.92 28.52
CA LEU A 237 -13.03 84.18 28.86
C LEU A 237 -13.29 84.30 30.37
N ARG A 238 -13.72 83.21 31.01
CA ARG A 238 -13.95 83.14 32.46
C ARG A 238 -12.66 83.38 33.25
N ARG A 239 -11.53 82.80 32.80
CA ARG A 239 -10.19 83.09 33.33
C ARG A 239 -9.78 84.55 33.15
N CYS A 240 -9.97 85.13 31.97
CA CYS A 240 -9.62 86.54 31.70
C CYS A 240 -10.45 87.53 32.53
N LEU A 241 -11.71 87.18 32.83
CA LEU A 241 -12.61 87.99 33.64
C LEU A 241 -12.44 87.77 35.16
N GLY A 242 -11.54 86.87 35.57
CA GLY A 242 -11.31 86.55 36.99
C GLY A 242 -12.50 85.86 37.67
N MET A 243 -13.39 85.24 36.89
CA MET A 243 -14.53 84.49 37.40
C MET A 243 -14.11 83.07 37.80
N GLU A 244 -14.78 82.48 38.78
CA GLU A 244 -14.53 81.10 39.19
C GLU A 244 -14.77 80.12 38.04
N ALA A 245 -13.95 79.06 37.97
CA ALA A 245 -14.11 78.02 36.97
C ALA A 245 -15.49 77.36 37.08
N GLU A 246 -16.11 77.08 35.92
CA GLU A 246 -17.37 76.35 35.89
C GLU A 246 -17.16 74.94 36.41
N LYS A 247 -18.15 74.40 37.14
CA LYS A 247 -18.14 72.97 37.43
C LYS A 247 -18.43 72.22 36.15
N ALA A 248 -17.75 71.10 35.96
CA ALA A 248 -17.86 70.28 34.78
C ALA A 248 -19.35 69.93 34.47
N GLU A 249 -20.13 69.61 35.49
CA GLU A 249 -21.58 69.29 35.38
C GLU A 249 -22.48 70.45 34.93
N GLU A 250 -22.01 71.69 35.06
CA GLU A 250 -22.73 72.91 34.72
C GLU A 250 -22.32 73.44 33.31
N GLU A 251 -21.30 72.84 32.68
CA GLU A 251 -20.86 73.22 31.34
C GLU A 251 -21.92 72.91 30.27
N THR A 252 -22.13 73.85 29.35
CA THR A 252 -23.01 73.64 28.19
C THR A 252 -22.47 72.51 27.32
N GLY A 253 -23.21 71.41 27.21
CA GLY A 253 -22.78 70.22 26.48
C GLY A 253 -22.03 69.19 27.34
N TRP A 254 -22.06 69.29 28.67
CA TRP A 254 -21.50 68.32 29.62
C TRP A 254 -21.66 66.83 29.26
N PRO A 255 -22.85 66.30 28.89
CA PRO A 255 -23.00 64.88 28.56
C PRO A 255 -22.13 64.43 27.37
N TYR A 256 -21.75 65.35 26.50
CA TYR A 256 -20.90 65.12 25.32
C TYR A 256 -19.41 65.27 25.65
N LEU A 257 -19.07 66.09 26.65
CA LEU A 257 -17.70 66.38 27.06
C LEU A 257 -17.14 65.37 28.06
N GLN A 258 -18.01 64.62 28.75
CA GLN A 258 -17.60 63.55 29.68
C GLN A 258 -16.69 62.50 29.02
N THR A 259 -16.89 62.23 27.73
CA THR A 259 -16.12 61.24 26.96
C THR A 259 -14.93 61.84 26.22
N ALA A 260 -14.77 63.18 26.24
CA ALA A 260 -13.63 63.84 25.64
C ALA A 260 -12.40 63.72 26.56
N PRO A 261 -11.18 63.53 26.03
CA PRO A 261 -9.98 63.69 26.82
C PRO A 261 -9.89 65.16 27.25
N LEU A 262 -10.32 65.44 28.50
CA LEU A 262 -10.25 66.76 29.12
C LEU A 262 -8.78 67.18 29.19
N ASN A 263 -8.33 67.98 28.23
CA ASN A 263 -6.98 68.53 28.20
C ASN A 263 -6.92 69.76 29.12
N ASP A 264 -7.22 69.55 30.40
CA ASP A 264 -7.39 70.62 31.40
C ASP A 264 -6.21 70.70 32.38
N GLN A 265 -5.05 70.12 32.02
CA GLN A 265 -3.82 70.27 32.80
C GLN A 265 -2.80 71.17 32.10
N SER A 266 -3.03 72.49 32.18
CA SER A 266 -1.97 73.51 32.30
C SER A 266 -2.56 74.84 32.74
#